data_AF-A0A956QUA6-F1
#
_entry.id   AF-A0A956QUA6-F1
#
_cell.length_a   1.000
_cell.length_b   1.000
_cell.length_c   1.000
_cell.angle_alpha   90.00
_cell.angle_beta   90.00
_cell.angle_gamma   90.00
#
_symmetry.space_group_name_H-M   'P 1'
#
loop_
_entity.id
_entity.type
_entity.pdbx_description
1 polymer ?
#
loop_
_entity_poly.entity_id
_entity_poly.type
_entity_poly.pdbx_seq_one_letter_code
_entity_poly.pdbx_strand_id
1 'polypeptide(L)'
;MYLFFEEPINSADLRRHLVKLLVLNDFEIGKGQLEIFPHPGGNGSLGLGLRLPMQSGFAWLDKRDLEVEYERHELDATQALELFIDVLDGDANSFAAFRKLKAHVEQLERRKNEAIAHGRREPKNNVVSIHRNQTAQEEGEFKNFVRAVFHQMPPGIIIDNWYKGRLYHLNGLTGPSQRAEAIECVGHYLFYGDPSCDLPALGYGYEQERQWALEEFLRSRNNGQSHEINRGRSDAFAQVDRAANWRPAHKQAEEPQKYSPVRPISWVRENANRQSDARKRIAKALEALTQTERSFTTEELRKEAGCSRDTLYKHGDIWRAEYDRRKEIAQNDYDDLAQGFFAICTDEYNDVVGAGSTQTQPPTTLLSKNMPPGRLAARRIAYEMSMRAYRDQRQAQKTAVRSQEASESTWLDEVTRLTETEPSTLSIHEIKALLVVLAAYLATAPTYECQTDLQVYISRLKEQLAAAALGPRPIARPP
;
A
#
# COMPACT_ATOMS: atom_id res chain seq x y z
N MET A 1 -1.54 -18.99 -30.58
CA MET A 1 -0.16 -18.80 -30.09
C MET A 1 0.22 -19.99 -29.21
N TYR A 2 1.32 -20.65 -29.54
CA TYR A 2 1.86 -21.77 -28.77
C TYR A 2 3.18 -21.34 -28.12
N LEU A 3 3.49 -21.88 -26.94
CA LEU A 3 4.67 -21.52 -26.16
C LEU A 3 5.32 -22.80 -25.65
N PHE A 4 6.61 -22.98 -25.97
CA PHE A 4 7.44 -24.06 -25.45
C PHE A 4 8.35 -23.56 -24.34
N PHE A 5 8.90 -24.47 -23.54
CA PHE A 5 9.87 -24.16 -22.50
C PHE A 5 11.03 -25.14 -22.56
N GLU A 6 12.25 -24.63 -22.44
CA GLU A 6 13.49 -25.41 -22.61
C GLU A 6 13.67 -26.42 -21.46
N GLU A 7 13.15 -26.05 -20.28
CA GLU A 7 13.24 -26.83 -19.06
C GLU A 7 11.85 -27.28 -18.60
N PRO A 8 11.74 -28.41 -17.89
CA PRO A 8 10.48 -28.84 -17.30
C PRO A 8 9.95 -27.83 -16.28
N ILE A 9 8.76 -27.28 -16.54
CA ILE A 9 8.07 -26.35 -15.64
C ILE A 9 6.82 -27.01 -15.07
N ASN A 10 6.49 -26.68 -13.82
CA ASN A 10 5.24 -27.12 -13.21
C ASN A 10 4.03 -26.54 -13.98
N SER A 11 3.27 -27.40 -14.65
CA SER A 11 2.14 -26.98 -15.49
C SER A 11 1.01 -26.33 -14.71
N ALA A 12 0.81 -26.69 -13.43
CA ALA A 12 -0.18 -26.05 -12.57
C ALA A 12 0.25 -24.63 -12.18
N ASP A 13 1.54 -24.43 -11.90
CA ASP A 13 2.09 -23.11 -11.60
C ASP A 13 2.07 -22.19 -12.82
N LEU A 14 2.42 -22.72 -14.00
CA LEU A 14 2.30 -22.02 -15.28
C LEU A 14 0.85 -21.60 -15.55
N ARG A 15 -0.11 -22.53 -15.40
CA ARG A 15 -1.53 -22.23 -15.57
C ARG A 15 -1.99 -21.11 -14.65
N ARG A 16 -1.61 -21.17 -13.38
CA ARG A 16 -2.00 -20.15 -12.39
C ARG A 16 -1.53 -18.76 -12.80
N HIS A 17 -0.25 -18.61 -13.15
CA HIS A 17 0.32 -17.29 -13.49
C HIS A 17 -0.15 -16.77 -14.84
N LEU A 18 -0.33 -17.65 -15.83
CA LEU A 18 -0.77 -17.25 -17.16
C LEU A 18 -2.25 -16.85 -17.17
N VAL A 19 -3.10 -17.58 -16.44
CA VAL A 19 -4.50 -17.17 -16.21
C VAL A 19 -4.56 -15.82 -15.51
N LYS A 20 -3.76 -15.61 -14.45
CA LYS A 20 -3.69 -14.33 -13.75
C LYS A 20 -3.26 -13.19 -14.67
N LEU A 21 -2.22 -13.40 -15.48
CA LEU A 21 -1.75 -12.38 -16.42
C LEU A 21 -2.87 -11.98 -17.39
N LEU A 22 -3.53 -12.95 -18.02
CA LEU A 22 -4.61 -12.71 -18.97
C LEU A 22 -5.78 -11.95 -18.31
N VAL A 23 -6.21 -12.39 -17.13
CA VAL A 23 -7.30 -11.74 -16.38
C VAL A 23 -6.93 -10.32 -15.92
N LEU A 24 -5.66 -10.07 -15.57
CA LEU A 24 -5.18 -8.73 -15.19
C LEU A 24 -5.10 -7.76 -16.38
N ASN A 25 -5.12 -8.27 -17.60
CA ASN A 25 -5.15 -7.51 -18.85
C ASN A 25 -6.52 -7.62 -19.55
N ASP A 26 -7.58 -7.90 -18.79
CA ASP A 26 -8.97 -7.93 -19.25
C ASP A 26 -9.30 -8.96 -20.34
N PHE A 27 -8.49 -10.03 -20.47
CA PHE A 27 -8.83 -11.16 -21.34
C PHE A 27 -9.79 -12.12 -20.65
N GLU A 28 -10.87 -12.47 -21.35
CA GLU A 28 -11.76 -13.57 -20.96
C GLU A 28 -11.23 -14.91 -21.47
N ILE A 29 -11.04 -15.88 -20.57
CA ILE A 29 -10.55 -17.21 -20.93
C ILE A 29 -11.74 -18.18 -21.03
N GLY A 30 -12.16 -18.48 -22.25
CA GLY A 30 -13.21 -19.46 -22.51
C GLY A 30 -12.76 -20.91 -22.21
N LYS A 31 -13.75 -21.80 -22.04
CA LYS A 31 -13.48 -23.24 -21.82
C LYS A 31 -12.79 -23.83 -23.04
N GLY A 32 -11.59 -24.40 -22.85
CA GLY A 32 -10.81 -25.04 -23.91
C GLY A 32 -9.96 -24.09 -24.77
N GLN A 33 -9.95 -22.78 -24.47
CA GLN A 33 -9.12 -21.81 -25.22
C GLN A 33 -7.67 -21.74 -24.74
N LEU A 34 -7.44 -22.02 -23.45
CA LEU A 34 -6.10 -22.15 -22.88
C LEU A 34 -5.80 -23.62 -22.59
N GLU A 35 -4.95 -24.22 -23.41
CA GLU A 35 -4.45 -25.57 -23.23
C GLU A 35 -3.01 -25.55 -22.72
N ILE A 36 -2.72 -26.33 -21.68
CA ILE A 36 -1.38 -26.45 -21.09
C ILE A 36 -1.04 -27.93 -21.00
N PHE A 37 0.13 -28.28 -21.49
CA PHE A 37 0.64 -29.65 -21.53
C PHE A 37 1.91 -29.76 -20.68
N PRO A 38 2.04 -30.79 -19.83
CA PRO A 38 1.02 -31.78 -19.47
C PRO A 38 -0.15 -31.15 -18.69
N HIS A 39 -1.34 -31.75 -18.77
CA HIS A 39 -2.54 -31.20 -18.14
C HIS A 39 -2.35 -31.03 -16.62
N PRO A 40 -2.66 -29.84 -16.03
CA PRO A 40 -2.33 -29.51 -14.63
C PRO A 40 -3.24 -30.16 -13.57
N GLY A 41 -3.94 -31.25 -13.92
CA GLY A 41 -4.85 -31.97 -13.03
C GLY A 41 -4.71 -33.48 -13.21
N GLY A 42 -4.64 -34.22 -12.10
CA GLY A 42 -4.26 -35.65 -12.05
C GLY A 42 -5.20 -36.64 -12.76
N ASN A 43 -6.38 -36.20 -13.19
CA ASN A 43 -7.36 -37.04 -13.89
C ASN A 43 -7.51 -36.69 -15.39
N GLY A 44 -6.66 -35.82 -15.93
CA GLY A 44 -6.68 -35.43 -17.34
C GLY A 44 -5.77 -36.32 -18.19
N SER A 45 -6.09 -36.45 -19.49
CA SER A 45 -5.19 -37.06 -20.47
C SER A 45 -3.81 -36.41 -20.40
N LEU A 46 -2.75 -37.24 -20.39
CA LEU A 46 -1.38 -36.87 -20.76
C LEU A 46 -1.34 -36.51 -22.25
N GLY A 47 -2.20 -35.60 -22.69
CA GLY A 47 -2.35 -35.22 -24.08
C GLY A 47 -1.00 -34.79 -24.63
N LEU A 48 -0.66 -35.29 -25.81
CA LEU A 48 0.58 -34.95 -26.49
C LEU A 48 0.36 -33.64 -27.24
N GLY A 49 1.18 -32.62 -26.96
CA GLY A 49 1.20 -31.35 -27.72
C GLY A 49 1.44 -31.55 -29.22
N LEU A 50 1.96 -32.72 -29.62
CA LEU A 50 2.13 -33.16 -31.01
C LEU A 50 0.84 -33.26 -31.81
N ARG A 51 -0.35 -33.23 -31.18
CA ARG A 51 -1.63 -33.15 -31.90
C ARG A 51 -1.87 -31.76 -32.50
N LEU A 52 -1.25 -30.71 -31.96
CA LEU A 52 -1.45 -29.32 -32.37
C LEU A 52 -1.10 -29.08 -33.85
N PRO A 53 0.09 -29.47 -34.35
CA PRO A 53 0.40 -29.31 -35.77
C PRO A 53 -0.51 -30.13 -36.66
N MET A 54 -1.31 -31.07 -36.14
CA MET A 54 -2.26 -31.86 -36.95
C MET A 54 -3.68 -31.28 -36.98
N GLN A 55 -3.95 -30.18 -36.27
CA GLN A 55 -5.28 -29.56 -36.24
C GLN A 55 -5.53 -28.70 -37.47
N SER A 56 -6.77 -28.71 -37.97
CA SER A 56 -7.22 -27.80 -39.03
C SER A 56 -7.18 -26.36 -38.56
N GLY A 57 -6.62 -25.46 -39.37
CA GLY A 57 -6.46 -24.04 -39.03
C GLY A 57 -5.21 -23.73 -38.19
N PHE A 58 -4.32 -24.72 -38.00
CA PHE A 58 -2.99 -24.47 -37.45
C PHE A 58 -2.10 -23.78 -38.50
N ALA A 59 -1.28 -22.83 -38.06
CA ALA A 59 -0.36 -22.09 -38.92
C ALA A 59 0.92 -21.75 -38.15
N TRP A 60 2.03 -21.66 -38.88
CA TRP A 60 3.32 -21.17 -38.41
C TRP A 60 3.43 -19.70 -38.78
N LEU A 61 3.93 -18.89 -37.84
CA LEU A 61 4.07 -17.45 -38.00
C LEU A 61 5.55 -17.08 -38.08
N ASP A 62 5.92 -16.17 -38.97
CA ASP A 62 7.25 -15.55 -38.94
C ASP A 62 7.36 -14.71 -37.66
N LYS A 63 8.50 -14.81 -36.98
CA LYS A 63 8.73 -14.14 -35.70
C LYS A 63 8.99 -12.65 -35.84
N ARG A 64 9.36 -12.19 -37.04
CA ARG A 64 9.72 -10.79 -37.27
C ARG A 64 8.50 -9.90 -37.41
N ASP A 65 7.50 -10.38 -38.14
CA ASP A 65 6.30 -9.64 -38.51
C ASP A 65 5.00 -10.28 -38.00
N LEU A 66 5.07 -11.52 -37.49
CA LEU A 66 3.92 -12.31 -37.02
C LEU A 66 2.93 -12.66 -38.13
N GLU A 67 3.37 -12.58 -39.39
CA GLU A 67 2.59 -13.00 -40.56
C GLU A 67 2.65 -14.52 -40.74
N VAL A 68 1.66 -15.08 -41.43
CA VAL A 68 1.59 -16.52 -41.67
C VAL A 68 2.67 -16.95 -42.66
N GLU A 69 3.60 -17.80 -42.22
CA GLU A 69 4.67 -18.36 -43.04
C GLU A 69 4.21 -19.64 -43.75
N TYR A 70 3.53 -20.53 -43.01
CA TYR A 70 2.93 -21.75 -43.54
C TYR A 70 1.59 -22.02 -42.87
N GLU A 71 0.57 -22.31 -43.66
CA GLU A 71 -0.65 -22.93 -43.15
C GLU A 71 -0.51 -24.45 -43.11
N ARG A 72 -1.17 -25.11 -42.15
CA ARG A 72 -1.09 -26.56 -42.02
C ARG A 72 -1.49 -27.32 -43.28
N HIS A 73 -2.45 -26.82 -44.05
CA HIS A 73 -2.91 -27.52 -45.24
C HIS A 73 -1.88 -27.51 -46.40
N GLU A 74 -0.84 -26.67 -46.29
CA GLU A 74 0.24 -26.53 -47.27
C GLU A 74 1.39 -27.53 -47.02
N LEU A 75 1.43 -28.15 -45.84
CA LEU A 75 2.47 -29.09 -45.42
C LEU A 75 1.96 -30.53 -45.38
N ASP A 76 2.79 -31.49 -45.77
CA ASP A 76 2.51 -32.90 -45.48
C ASP A 76 2.57 -33.17 -43.97
N ALA A 77 1.91 -34.24 -43.50
CA ALA A 77 1.86 -34.58 -42.08
C ALA A 77 3.25 -34.77 -41.46
N THR A 78 4.19 -35.38 -42.19
CA THR A 78 5.57 -35.55 -41.71
C THR A 78 6.28 -34.20 -41.63
N GLN A 79 6.17 -33.37 -42.66
CA GLN A 79 6.80 -32.04 -42.71
C GLN A 79 6.28 -31.11 -41.60
N ALA A 80 4.97 -31.14 -41.34
CA ALA A 80 4.35 -30.38 -40.27
C ALA A 80 4.84 -30.83 -38.88
N LEU A 81 5.13 -32.12 -38.68
CA LEU A 81 5.68 -32.63 -37.43
C LEU A 81 7.16 -32.28 -37.27
N GLU A 82 7.95 -32.42 -38.32
CA GLU A 82 9.38 -32.03 -38.32
C GLU A 82 9.54 -30.54 -38.03
N LEU A 83 8.79 -29.68 -38.75
CA LEU A 83 8.81 -28.24 -38.53
C LEU A 83 8.35 -27.87 -37.10
N PHE A 84 7.37 -28.60 -36.55
CA PHE A 84 6.93 -28.39 -35.18
C PHE A 84 7.98 -28.78 -34.14
N ILE A 85 8.74 -29.85 -34.37
CA ILE A 85 9.84 -30.27 -33.49
C ILE A 85 11.01 -29.28 -33.58
N ASP A 86 11.37 -28.84 -34.78
CA ASP A 86 12.44 -27.85 -34.99
C ASP A 86 12.14 -26.53 -34.28
N VAL A 87 10.89 -26.07 -34.34
CA VAL A 87 10.43 -24.88 -33.60
C VAL A 87 10.39 -25.13 -32.09
N LEU A 88 10.04 -26.34 -31.66
CA LEU A 88 10.06 -26.72 -30.23
C LEU A 88 11.48 -26.65 -29.67
N ASP A 89 12.48 -27.12 -30.42
CA ASP A 89 13.88 -27.13 -30.01
C ASP A 89 14.56 -25.75 -30.18
N GLY A 90 14.15 -24.98 -31.18
CA GLY A 90 14.74 -23.68 -31.51
C GLY A 90 14.16 -22.47 -30.77
N ASP A 91 12.90 -22.53 -30.35
CA ASP A 91 12.14 -21.37 -29.84
C ASP A 91 11.52 -21.56 -28.45
N ALA A 92 12.08 -22.49 -27.70
CA ALA A 92 11.64 -22.70 -26.35
C ALA A 92 11.99 -21.50 -25.44
N ASN A 93 11.04 -21.11 -24.59
CA ASN A 93 11.25 -20.05 -23.62
C ASN A 93 12.12 -20.58 -22.48
N SER A 94 13.18 -19.83 -22.15
CA SER A 94 14.02 -20.15 -20.99
C SER A 94 13.24 -20.12 -19.67
N PHE A 95 13.71 -20.88 -18.68
CA PHE A 95 13.17 -20.82 -17.32
C PHE A 95 13.24 -19.41 -16.71
N ALA A 96 14.25 -18.62 -17.10
CA ALA A 96 14.37 -17.22 -16.70
C ALA A 96 13.19 -16.36 -17.21
N ALA A 97 12.67 -16.63 -18.42
CA ALA A 97 11.48 -15.96 -18.94
C ALA A 97 10.24 -16.28 -18.09
N PHE A 98 10.08 -17.54 -17.67
CA PHE A 98 9.00 -17.92 -16.76
C PHE A 98 9.10 -17.23 -15.40
N ARG A 99 10.31 -17.10 -14.83
CA ARG A 99 10.51 -16.34 -13.58
C ARG A 99 10.19 -14.86 -13.73
N LYS A 100 10.52 -14.25 -14.87
CA LYS A 100 10.14 -12.86 -15.19
C LYS A 100 8.64 -12.69 -15.27
N LEU A 101 7.94 -13.62 -15.94
CA LEU A 101 6.47 -13.65 -15.98
C LEU A 101 5.88 -13.66 -14.57
N LYS A 102 6.38 -14.55 -13.70
CA LYS A 102 5.90 -14.65 -12.31
C LYS A 102 6.09 -13.35 -11.54
N ALA A 103 7.29 -12.78 -11.58
CA ALA A 103 7.59 -11.52 -10.91
C ALA A 103 6.71 -10.37 -11.44
N HIS A 104 6.45 -10.34 -12.75
CA HIS A 104 5.58 -9.35 -13.36
C HIS A 104 4.12 -9.51 -12.91
N VAL A 105 3.59 -10.73 -12.88
CA VAL A 105 2.24 -11.01 -12.37
C VAL A 105 2.11 -10.60 -10.90
N GLU A 106 3.09 -10.94 -10.06
CA GLU A 106 3.10 -10.54 -8.64
C GLU A 106 3.13 -9.00 -8.49
N GLN A 107 3.89 -8.31 -9.34
CA GLN A 107 3.92 -6.84 -9.37
C GLN A 107 2.58 -6.24 -9.82
N LEU A 108 1.94 -6.81 -10.84
CA LEU A 108 0.62 -6.37 -11.30
C LEU A 108 -0.45 -6.60 -10.24
N GLU A 109 -0.44 -7.76 -9.57
CA GLU A 109 -1.33 -8.04 -8.44
C GLU A 109 -1.11 -7.05 -7.31
N ARG A 110 0.15 -6.74 -6.98
CA ARG A 110 0.46 -5.72 -5.97
C ARG A 110 -0.07 -4.36 -6.37
N ARG A 111 0.16 -3.90 -7.60
CA ARG A 111 -0.35 -2.61 -8.10
C ARG A 111 -1.88 -2.55 -8.08
N LYS A 112 -2.55 -3.62 -8.51
CA LYS A 112 -4.02 -3.72 -8.47
C LYS A 112 -4.53 -3.65 -7.04
N ASN A 113 -3.91 -4.40 -6.12
CA ASN A 113 -4.28 -4.39 -4.71
C ASN A 113 -4.00 -3.04 -4.05
N GLU A 114 -2.88 -2.39 -4.36
CA GLU A 114 -2.56 -1.04 -3.92
C GLU A 114 -3.60 -0.03 -4.43
N ALA A 115 -3.96 -0.07 -5.72
CA ALA A 115 -4.98 0.80 -6.30
C ALA A 115 -6.37 0.61 -5.65
N ILE A 116 -6.78 -0.65 -5.41
CA ILE A 116 -8.03 -0.99 -4.72
C ILE A 116 -7.98 -0.52 -3.25
N ALA A 117 -6.85 -0.73 -2.57
CA ALA A 117 -6.66 -0.32 -1.18
C ALA A 117 -6.59 1.21 -1.01
N HIS A 118 -6.07 1.95 -1.99
CA HIS A 118 -6.09 3.42 -2.01
C HIS A 118 -7.51 3.99 -1.94
N GLY A 119 -8.54 3.23 -2.33
CA GLY A 119 -9.95 3.57 -2.10
C GLY A 119 -10.43 3.45 -0.64
N ARG A 120 -9.61 2.96 0.31
CA ARG A 120 -10.01 2.63 1.70
C ARG A 120 -9.05 3.10 2.84
N ARG A 121 -8.10 4.04 2.60
CA ARG A 121 -7.05 4.60 3.53
C ARG A 121 -5.84 3.66 3.76
N GLU A 122 -4.58 4.06 4.03
CA GLU A 122 -3.94 5.23 4.70
C GLU A 122 -2.57 5.62 4.02
N PRO A 123 -1.74 6.54 4.55
CA PRO A 123 -1.16 7.69 3.84
C PRO A 123 0.11 7.39 3.01
N LYS A 124 0.24 8.04 1.85
CA LYS A 124 1.55 8.33 1.23
C LYS A 124 1.51 9.73 0.62
N ASN A 125 2.35 10.59 1.19
CA ASN A 125 2.57 11.96 0.78
C ASN A 125 3.15 12.00 -0.65
N ASN A 126 2.46 12.66 -1.59
CA ASN A 126 3.04 13.10 -2.86
C ASN A 126 2.32 14.38 -3.34
N VAL A 127 2.68 15.49 -2.71
CA VAL A 127 2.40 16.83 -3.21
C VAL A 127 3.25 17.07 -4.46
N VAL A 128 2.61 17.44 -5.56
CA VAL A 128 3.29 18.06 -6.72
C VAL A 128 2.82 19.51 -6.82
N SER A 129 3.67 20.43 -6.40
CA SER A 129 3.57 21.83 -6.80
C SER A 129 4.36 22.01 -8.10
N ILE A 130 3.69 22.42 -9.18
CA ILE A 130 4.36 23.00 -10.34
C ILE A 130 3.64 24.29 -10.71
N HIS A 131 4.35 25.42 -10.59
CA HIS A 131 3.93 26.70 -11.13
C HIS A 131 4.06 26.72 -12.67
N ARG A 132 3.02 27.20 -13.38
CA ARG A 132 3.08 28.46 -14.14
C ARG A 132 1.69 28.93 -14.64
N ASN A 133 1.49 30.22 -14.40
CA ASN A 133 0.62 31.26 -14.96
C ASN A 133 -0.84 30.98 -15.37
N GLN A 134 -1.67 31.75 -14.68
CA GLN A 134 -3.11 31.95 -14.78
C GLN A 134 -3.56 32.34 -16.19
N THR A 135 -4.74 31.85 -16.55
CA THR A 135 -5.73 32.67 -17.23
C THR A 135 -6.99 32.62 -16.39
N ALA A 136 -7.48 33.78 -16.00
CA ALA A 136 -8.64 33.93 -15.15
C ALA A 136 -9.89 33.52 -15.94
N GLN A 137 -10.65 32.55 -15.42
CA GLN A 137 -12.05 32.40 -15.76
C GLN A 137 -12.86 31.96 -14.54
N GLU A 138 -13.96 32.72 -14.39
CA GLU A 138 -15.23 32.52 -13.69
C GLU A 138 -15.23 31.93 -12.26
N GLU A 139 -15.91 32.67 -11.37
CA GLU A 139 -16.08 32.32 -9.96
C GLU A 139 -17.10 31.19 -9.82
N GLY A 140 -16.64 29.94 -9.99
CA GLY A 140 -17.42 28.76 -9.64
C GLY A 140 -17.71 28.71 -8.13
N GLU A 141 -18.92 28.32 -7.76
CA GLU A 141 -19.45 28.25 -6.39
C GLU A 141 -18.51 27.49 -5.42
N PHE A 142 -17.78 26.49 -5.93
CA PHE A 142 -16.89 25.63 -5.14
C PHE A 142 -15.41 26.05 -5.15
N LYS A 143 -15.05 27.15 -5.83
CA LYS A 143 -13.66 27.59 -6.01
C LYS A 143 -12.92 27.82 -4.69
N ASN A 144 -13.58 28.45 -3.72
CA ASN A 144 -12.98 28.71 -2.41
C ASN A 144 -12.72 27.42 -1.64
N PHE A 145 -13.63 26.44 -1.75
CA PHE A 145 -13.48 25.13 -1.13
C PHE A 145 -12.29 24.37 -1.72
N VAL A 146 -12.23 24.23 -3.04
CA VAL A 146 -11.15 23.48 -3.71
C VAL A 146 -9.80 24.16 -3.50
N ARG A 147 -9.75 25.50 -3.47
CA ARG A 147 -8.54 26.24 -3.14
C ARG A 147 -8.04 25.97 -1.71
N ALA A 148 -8.94 25.81 -0.75
CA ALA A 148 -8.57 25.45 0.62
C ALA A 148 -7.96 24.04 0.69
N VAL A 149 -8.42 23.12 -0.16
CA VAL A 149 -7.90 21.75 -0.23
C VAL A 149 -6.50 21.68 -0.84
N PHE A 150 -6.25 22.36 -1.96
CA PHE A 150 -4.97 22.24 -2.68
C PHE A 150 -3.92 23.31 -2.29
N HIS A 151 -4.32 24.35 -1.55
CA HIS A 151 -3.57 25.59 -1.30
C HIS A 151 -3.25 26.41 -2.57
N GLN A 152 -2.86 25.75 -3.66
CA GLN A 152 -2.68 26.29 -5.00
C GLN A 152 -3.43 25.41 -6.01
N MET A 153 -4.21 26.02 -6.91
CA MET A 153 -5.01 25.27 -7.89
C MET A 153 -4.11 24.50 -8.87
N PRO A 154 -4.33 23.18 -9.03
CA PRO A 154 -3.68 22.41 -10.07
C PRO A 154 -4.05 22.93 -11.48
N PRO A 155 -3.12 22.87 -12.45
CA PRO A 155 -3.40 23.32 -13.80
C PRO A 155 -4.47 22.42 -14.48
N GLY A 156 -5.42 23.05 -15.17
CA GLY A 156 -6.47 22.36 -15.93
C GLY A 156 -7.58 21.73 -15.09
N ILE A 157 -7.59 21.94 -13.77
CA ILE A 157 -8.63 21.39 -12.90
C ILE A 157 -9.99 22.05 -13.17
N ILE A 158 -10.95 21.25 -13.61
CA ILE A 158 -12.37 21.60 -13.63
C ILE A 158 -12.90 21.46 -12.20
N ILE A 159 -13.15 22.58 -11.54
CA ILE A 159 -13.50 22.68 -10.11
C ILE A 159 -14.78 21.89 -9.80
N ASP A 160 -15.82 22.09 -10.62
CA ASP A 160 -17.12 21.46 -10.40
C ASP A 160 -17.05 19.94 -10.58
N ASN A 161 -16.34 19.45 -11.60
CA ASN A 161 -16.15 18.01 -11.81
C ASN A 161 -15.34 17.38 -10.68
N TRP A 162 -14.31 18.06 -10.17
CA TRP A 162 -13.54 17.57 -9.03
C TRP A 162 -14.42 17.50 -7.76
N TYR A 163 -15.19 18.55 -7.48
CA TYR A 163 -16.07 18.60 -6.32
C TYR A 163 -17.20 17.56 -6.39
N LYS A 164 -17.88 17.44 -7.54
CA LYS A 164 -18.87 16.39 -7.80
C LYS A 164 -18.25 15.00 -7.70
N GLY A 165 -17.03 14.82 -8.20
CA GLY A 165 -16.29 13.57 -8.12
C GLY A 165 -16.04 13.14 -6.69
N ARG A 166 -15.68 14.10 -5.81
CA ARG A 166 -15.56 13.89 -4.37
C ARG A 166 -16.89 13.44 -3.74
N LEU A 167 -18.00 14.06 -4.12
CA LEU A 167 -19.34 13.69 -3.64
C LEU A 167 -19.75 12.29 -4.10
N TYR A 168 -19.54 11.95 -5.38
CA TYR A 168 -19.80 10.61 -5.91
C TYR A 168 -18.89 9.57 -5.24
N HIS A 169 -17.62 9.87 -5.05
CA HIS A 169 -16.69 9.00 -4.34
C HIS A 169 -17.16 8.71 -2.91
N LEU A 170 -17.74 9.71 -2.21
CA LEU A 170 -18.22 9.57 -0.84
C LEU A 170 -19.60 8.88 -0.73
N ASN A 171 -20.54 9.22 -1.61
CA ASN A 171 -21.95 8.80 -1.51
C ASN A 171 -22.32 7.64 -2.44
N GLY A 172 -21.50 7.35 -3.46
CA GLY A 172 -21.89 6.52 -4.58
C GLY A 172 -22.90 7.20 -5.50
N LEU A 173 -23.51 6.43 -6.41
CA LEU A 173 -24.59 6.93 -7.25
C LEU A 173 -25.83 7.19 -6.36
N THR A 174 -26.39 8.40 -6.45
CA THR A 174 -27.53 8.83 -5.63
C THR A 174 -28.86 8.74 -6.39
N GLY A 175 -28.81 8.67 -7.72
CA GLY A 175 -29.98 8.54 -8.57
C GLY A 175 -29.69 7.86 -9.91
N PRO A 176 -30.75 7.52 -10.67
CA PRO A 176 -30.61 6.89 -11.98
C PRO A 176 -29.93 7.82 -12.98
N SER A 177 -29.33 7.23 -14.01
CA SER A 177 -28.67 7.95 -15.12
C SER A 177 -27.44 8.81 -14.75
N GLN A 178 -26.96 8.75 -13.51
CA GLN A 178 -25.76 9.48 -13.06
C GLN A 178 -24.44 8.79 -13.44
N ARG A 179 -24.46 7.55 -13.98
CA ARG A 179 -23.25 6.76 -14.21
C ARG A 179 -22.21 7.50 -15.05
N ALA A 180 -22.59 8.05 -16.19
CA ALA A 180 -21.65 8.68 -17.12
C ALA A 180 -20.99 9.92 -16.49
N GLU A 181 -21.80 10.78 -15.85
CA GLU A 181 -21.29 11.95 -15.11
C GLU A 181 -20.40 11.52 -13.93
N ALA A 182 -20.77 10.45 -13.21
CA ALA A 182 -19.98 9.93 -12.11
C ALA A 182 -18.63 9.38 -12.58
N ILE A 183 -18.57 8.67 -13.71
CA ILE A 183 -17.30 8.18 -14.30
C ILE A 183 -16.39 9.37 -14.61
N GLU A 184 -16.91 10.40 -15.28
CA GLU A 184 -16.14 11.60 -15.62
C GLU A 184 -15.66 12.34 -14.36
N CYS A 185 -16.57 12.62 -13.44
CA CYS A 185 -16.27 13.39 -12.23
C CYS A 185 -15.35 12.64 -11.27
N VAL A 186 -15.60 11.36 -11.01
CA VAL A 186 -14.72 10.52 -10.17
C VAL A 186 -13.37 10.31 -10.86
N GLY A 187 -13.34 10.16 -12.18
CA GLY A 187 -12.10 10.04 -12.94
C GLY A 187 -11.23 11.30 -12.79
N HIS A 188 -11.87 12.48 -12.87
CA HIS A 188 -11.25 13.78 -12.66
C HIS A 188 -10.80 13.99 -11.20
N TYR A 189 -11.60 13.54 -10.23
CA TYR A 189 -11.23 13.55 -8.81
C TYR A 189 -10.01 12.66 -8.53
N LEU A 190 -9.98 11.44 -9.06
CA LEU A 190 -8.83 10.52 -8.96
C LEU A 190 -7.60 11.04 -9.70
N PHE A 191 -7.78 11.77 -10.82
CA PHE A 191 -6.67 12.35 -11.58
C PHE A 191 -5.86 13.34 -10.73
N TYR A 192 -6.54 14.23 -10.00
CA TYR A 192 -5.89 15.24 -9.17
C TYR A 192 -5.67 14.80 -7.72
N GLY A 193 -6.34 13.74 -7.27
CA GLY A 193 -6.34 13.30 -5.88
C GLY A 193 -7.10 14.26 -4.95
N ASP A 194 -6.98 14.03 -3.65
CA ASP A 194 -7.56 14.88 -2.60
C ASP A 194 -6.60 14.97 -1.40
N PRO A 195 -5.79 16.05 -1.31
CA PRO A 195 -4.90 16.29 -0.17
C PRO A 195 -5.62 16.35 1.19
N SER A 196 -6.90 16.74 1.23
CA SER A 196 -7.64 16.82 2.50
C SER A 196 -7.97 15.45 3.10
N CYS A 197 -7.91 14.41 2.27
CA CYS A 197 -8.22 13.02 2.63
C CYS A 197 -7.04 12.08 2.31
N ASP A 198 -5.85 12.64 2.06
CA ASP A 198 -4.63 11.92 1.66
C ASP A 198 -4.82 10.98 0.47
N LEU A 199 -5.70 11.33 -0.47
CA LEU A 199 -5.92 10.57 -1.69
C LEU A 199 -4.86 10.95 -2.73
N PRO A 200 -3.99 10.01 -3.16
CA PRO A 200 -2.94 10.30 -4.11
C PRO A 200 -3.51 10.59 -5.51
N ALA A 201 -2.84 11.48 -6.23
CA ALA A 201 -3.17 11.80 -7.61
C ALA A 201 -2.76 10.65 -8.56
N LEU A 202 -3.73 10.03 -9.22
CA LEU A 202 -3.50 9.06 -10.29
C LEU A 202 -3.38 9.78 -11.62
N GLY A 203 -2.43 10.71 -11.80
CA GLY A 203 -2.31 11.54 -13.00
C GLY A 203 -1.91 10.79 -14.28
N TYR A 204 -1.16 11.43 -15.16
CA TYR A 204 -0.60 10.77 -16.36
C TYR A 204 0.35 9.61 -15.98
N GLY A 205 0.29 8.51 -16.74
CA GLY A 205 1.07 7.29 -16.48
C GLY A 205 0.49 6.36 -15.40
N TYR A 206 -0.75 6.63 -14.97
CA TYR A 206 -1.54 5.83 -14.03
C TYR A 206 -2.92 5.47 -14.61
N GLU A 207 -3.04 5.45 -15.94
CA GLU A 207 -4.31 5.24 -16.63
C GLU A 207 -4.94 3.90 -16.24
N GLN A 208 -4.12 2.84 -16.17
CA GLN A 208 -4.57 1.51 -15.76
C GLN A 208 -5.02 1.47 -14.29
N GLU A 209 -4.26 2.08 -13.37
CA GLU A 209 -4.68 2.18 -11.96
C GLU A 209 -5.97 2.99 -11.78
N ARG A 210 -6.14 4.06 -12.56
CA ARG A 210 -7.35 4.88 -12.55
C ARG A 210 -8.55 4.10 -13.09
N GLN A 211 -8.36 3.31 -14.15
CA GLN A 211 -9.38 2.42 -14.70
C GLN A 211 -9.86 1.44 -13.63
N TRP A 212 -8.94 0.73 -12.97
CA TRP A 212 -9.28 -0.20 -11.89
C TRP A 212 -10.02 0.48 -10.74
N ALA A 213 -9.58 1.66 -10.33
CA ALA A 213 -10.24 2.42 -9.26
C ALA A 213 -11.67 2.84 -9.64
N LEU A 214 -11.90 3.23 -10.90
CA LEU A 214 -13.23 3.58 -11.41
C LEU A 214 -14.16 2.36 -11.54
N GLU A 215 -13.64 1.24 -12.01
CA GLU A 215 -14.40 -0.02 -12.08
C GLU A 215 -14.82 -0.49 -10.68
N GLU A 216 -13.90 -0.45 -9.71
CA GLU A 216 -14.19 -0.82 -8.32
C GLU A 216 -15.18 0.15 -7.68
N PHE A 217 -15.05 1.45 -7.94
CA PHE A 217 -16.04 2.45 -7.54
C PHE A 217 -17.44 2.10 -8.06
N LEU A 218 -17.57 1.78 -9.35
CA LEU A 218 -18.85 1.40 -9.94
C LEU A 218 -19.37 0.08 -9.37
N ARG A 219 -18.52 -0.93 -9.15
CA ARG A 219 -18.97 -2.21 -8.57
C ARG A 219 -19.46 -2.06 -7.13
N SER A 220 -18.72 -1.29 -6.32
CA SER A 220 -18.98 -1.16 -4.87
C SER A 220 -20.01 -0.08 -4.53
N ARG A 221 -20.09 1.00 -5.31
CA ARG A 221 -20.90 2.19 -5.01
C ARG A 221 -21.93 2.55 -6.08
N ASN A 222 -22.35 1.57 -6.88
CA ASN A 222 -23.49 1.73 -7.80
C ASN A 222 -24.82 1.94 -7.08
N ASN A 223 -24.97 1.49 -5.82
CA ASN A 223 -26.20 1.62 -5.02
C ASN A 223 -27.48 1.14 -5.75
N GLY A 224 -27.34 0.20 -6.70
CA GLY A 224 -28.43 -0.28 -7.55
C GLY A 224 -28.95 0.72 -8.60
N GLN A 225 -28.32 1.88 -8.79
CA GLN A 225 -28.83 2.96 -9.64
C GLN A 225 -28.54 2.78 -11.13
N SER A 226 -27.49 2.04 -11.50
CA SER A 226 -27.19 1.67 -12.88
C SER A 226 -27.77 0.31 -13.23
N HIS A 227 -28.79 0.33 -14.09
CA HIS A 227 -29.45 -0.87 -14.57
C HIS A 227 -28.53 -1.79 -15.39
N GLU A 228 -27.59 -1.24 -16.17
CA GLU A 228 -26.67 -2.06 -16.99
C GLU A 228 -25.66 -2.82 -16.14
N ILE A 229 -25.17 -2.20 -15.05
CA ILE A 229 -24.28 -2.85 -14.08
C ILE A 229 -25.05 -3.94 -13.32
N ASN A 230 -26.28 -3.65 -12.88
CA ASN A 230 -27.12 -4.63 -12.19
C ASN A 230 -27.42 -5.87 -13.05
N ARG A 231 -27.47 -5.72 -14.39
CA ARG A 231 -27.66 -6.82 -15.34
C ARG A 231 -26.36 -7.52 -15.74
N GLY A 232 -25.21 -7.09 -15.22
CA GLY A 232 -23.90 -7.69 -15.53
C GLY A 232 -23.45 -7.47 -16.98
N ARG A 233 -23.87 -6.38 -17.64
CA ARG A 233 -23.40 -6.07 -19.00
C ARG A 233 -21.97 -5.51 -18.96
N SER A 234 -21.06 -6.12 -19.70
CA SER A 234 -19.66 -5.69 -19.84
C SER A 234 -19.55 -4.27 -20.44
N ASP A 235 -20.42 -3.91 -21.38
CA ASP A 235 -20.49 -2.58 -22.00
C ASP A 235 -20.62 -1.43 -21.00
N ALA A 236 -21.14 -1.70 -19.79
CA ALA A 236 -21.29 -0.70 -18.75
C ALA A 236 -19.95 -0.09 -18.31
N PHE A 237 -18.84 -0.82 -18.50
CA PHE A 237 -17.49 -0.40 -18.12
C PHE A 237 -16.67 0.15 -19.29
N ALA A 238 -17.14 0.04 -20.55
CA ALA A 238 -16.43 0.59 -21.72
C ALA A 238 -16.29 2.13 -21.70
N GLN A 239 -17.12 2.82 -20.90
CA GLN A 239 -16.97 4.26 -20.64
C GLN A 239 -15.81 4.56 -19.67
N VAL A 240 -15.48 3.61 -18.79
CA VAL A 240 -14.40 3.75 -17.80
C VAL A 240 -13.04 3.77 -18.50
N ASP A 241 -12.81 2.82 -19.42
CA ASP A 241 -11.59 2.76 -20.22
C ASP A 241 -11.32 4.09 -20.95
N ARG A 242 -12.33 4.59 -21.69
CA ARG A 242 -12.25 5.89 -22.38
C ARG A 242 -11.98 7.06 -21.44
N ALA A 243 -12.59 7.08 -20.26
CA ALA A 243 -12.38 8.14 -19.29
C ALA A 243 -10.99 8.06 -18.63
N ALA A 244 -10.50 6.85 -18.38
CA ALA A 244 -9.21 6.64 -17.74
C ALA A 244 -8.02 6.92 -18.65
N ASN A 245 -8.17 6.62 -19.94
CA ASN A 245 -7.18 6.80 -21.00
C ASN A 245 -7.30 8.14 -21.75
N TRP A 246 -8.21 9.03 -21.36
CA TRP A 246 -8.38 10.32 -22.04
C TRP A 246 -7.11 11.18 -21.90
N ARG A 247 -6.57 11.63 -23.04
CA ARG A 247 -5.40 12.54 -23.11
C ARG A 247 -5.68 13.68 -24.09
N PRO A 248 -5.21 14.92 -23.78
CA PRO A 248 -5.28 16.03 -24.71
C PRO A 248 -4.56 15.72 -26.02
N ALA A 249 -5.08 16.21 -27.15
CA ALA A 249 -4.55 15.91 -28.49
C ALA A 249 -3.03 16.15 -28.63
N HIS A 250 -2.50 17.21 -28.01
CA HIS A 250 -1.07 17.53 -28.04
C HIS A 250 -0.16 16.56 -27.25
N LYS A 251 -0.73 15.67 -26.42
CA LYS A 251 0.00 14.66 -25.63
C LYS A 251 -0.23 13.23 -26.11
N GLN A 252 -1.11 13.00 -27.07
CA GLN A 252 -1.42 11.65 -27.55
C GLN A 252 -0.24 10.99 -28.27
N ALA A 253 0.66 11.79 -28.88
CA ALA A 253 1.84 11.30 -29.60
C ALA A 253 3.02 10.91 -28.69
N GLU A 254 3.01 11.28 -27.41
CA GLU A 254 4.09 10.99 -26.46
C GLU A 254 3.72 9.78 -25.59
N GLU A 255 4.65 8.84 -25.40
CA GLU A 255 4.44 7.73 -24.47
C GLU A 255 4.16 8.24 -23.05
N PRO A 256 3.16 7.67 -22.35
CA PRO A 256 2.80 8.11 -21.02
C PRO A 256 3.93 7.80 -20.02
N GLN A 257 4.64 8.85 -19.58
CA GLN A 257 5.64 8.72 -18.54
C GLN A 257 5.01 8.88 -17.16
N LYS A 258 5.17 7.83 -16.34
CA LYS A 258 4.78 7.85 -14.93
C LYS A 258 5.53 8.96 -14.20
N TYR A 259 4.78 9.86 -13.56
CA TYR A 259 5.40 10.89 -12.73
C TYR A 259 6.23 10.24 -11.62
N SER A 260 7.53 10.54 -11.62
CA SER A 260 8.45 10.24 -10.53
C SER A 260 9.13 11.55 -10.10
N PRO A 261 9.32 11.79 -8.80
CA PRO A 261 9.96 13.00 -8.32
C PRO A 261 11.45 13.00 -8.72
N VAL A 262 11.76 13.64 -9.85
CA VAL A 262 13.15 13.85 -10.30
C VAL A 262 13.73 15.01 -9.50
N ARG A 263 14.73 14.73 -8.65
CA ARG A 263 15.46 15.79 -7.94
C ARG A 263 16.17 16.67 -8.97
N PRO A 264 16.07 18.01 -8.88
CA PRO A 264 16.77 18.88 -9.81
C PRO A 264 18.28 18.58 -9.83
N ILE A 265 18.85 18.47 -11.02
CA ILE A 265 20.28 18.14 -11.22
C ILE A 265 21.19 19.17 -10.52
N SER A 266 20.78 20.44 -10.48
CA SER A 266 21.47 21.50 -9.73
C SER A 266 21.57 21.19 -8.23
N TRP A 267 20.52 20.62 -7.64
CA TRP A 267 20.45 20.30 -6.21
C TRP A 267 21.33 19.11 -5.85
N VAL A 268 21.40 18.10 -6.73
CA VAL A 268 22.31 16.96 -6.59
C VAL A 268 23.77 17.42 -6.66
N ARG A 269 24.12 18.28 -7.63
CA ARG A 269 25.47 18.83 -7.77
C ARG A 269 25.86 19.70 -6.58
N GLU A 270 24.97 20.56 -6.11
CA GLU A 270 25.27 21.48 -5.02
C GLU A 270 25.44 20.76 -3.68
N ASN A 271 24.64 19.72 -3.40
CA ASN A 271 24.85 18.88 -2.22
C ASN A 271 26.18 18.11 -2.27
N ALA A 272 26.56 17.57 -3.44
CA ALA A 272 27.86 16.93 -3.61
C ALA A 272 29.02 17.90 -3.35
N ASN A 273 28.90 19.15 -3.82
CA ASN A 273 29.90 20.19 -3.59
C ASN A 273 30.02 20.56 -2.11
N ARG A 274 28.89 20.75 -1.39
CA ARG A 274 28.89 21.02 0.05
C ARG A 274 29.51 19.88 0.86
N GLN A 275 29.25 18.63 0.46
CA GLN A 275 29.85 17.47 1.09
C GLN A 275 31.37 17.42 0.87
N SER A 276 31.84 17.70 -0.35
CA SER A 276 33.27 17.76 -0.66
C SER A 276 33.99 18.87 0.13
N ASP A 277 33.37 20.05 0.21
CA ASP A 277 33.92 21.19 0.95
C ASP A 277 34.02 20.90 2.46
N ALA A 278 32.97 20.33 3.07
CA ALA A 278 32.99 19.94 4.47
C ALA A 278 34.12 18.93 4.78
N ARG A 279 34.33 17.93 3.92
CA ARG A 279 35.42 16.95 4.09
C ARG A 279 36.79 17.60 3.99
N LYS A 280 36.99 18.53 3.06
CA LYS A 280 38.27 19.28 2.93
C LYS A 280 38.56 20.12 4.18
N ARG A 281 37.56 20.80 4.74
CA ARG A 281 37.71 21.59 5.96
C ARG A 281 38.06 20.74 7.17
N ILE A 282 37.39 19.60 7.34
CA ILE A 282 37.67 18.65 8.42
C ILE A 282 39.08 18.06 8.27
N ALA A 283 39.50 17.66 7.07
CA ALA A 283 40.84 17.13 6.83
C ALA A 283 41.93 18.17 7.12
N LYS A 284 41.75 19.41 6.66
CA LYS A 284 42.70 20.51 6.94
C LYS A 284 42.81 20.83 8.42
N ALA A 285 41.68 20.86 9.13
CA ALA A 285 41.65 21.09 10.58
C ALA A 285 42.33 19.94 11.34
N LEU A 286 42.12 18.70 10.90
CA LEU A 286 42.79 17.53 11.47
C LEU A 286 44.31 17.62 11.27
N GLU A 287 44.78 17.96 10.06
CA GLU A 287 46.21 18.16 9.79
C GLU A 287 46.83 19.25 10.69
N ALA A 288 46.17 20.39 10.83
CA ALA A 288 46.64 21.48 11.69
C ALA A 288 46.75 21.06 13.18
N LEU A 289 45.78 20.30 13.68
CA LEU A 289 45.81 19.76 15.05
C LEU A 289 46.79 18.59 15.21
N THR A 290 47.11 17.88 14.12
CA THR A 290 48.14 16.83 14.17
C THR A 290 49.55 17.41 14.28
N GLN A 291 49.81 18.56 13.64
CA GLN A 291 51.11 19.25 13.65
C GLN A 291 51.49 19.83 15.01
N THR A 292 50.53 20.09 15.90
CA THR A 292 50.79 20.64 17.24
C THR A 292 51.16 19.57 18.29
N GLU A 293 51.29 18.30 17.89
CA GLU A 293 51.72 17.14 18.73
C GLU A 293 50.96 16.96 20.06
N ARG A 294 49.80 17.61 20.23
CA ARG A 294 48.95 17.52 21.43
C ARG A 294 47.71 16.67 21.16
N SER A 295 47.16 16.07 22.22
CA SER A 295 45.81 15.51 22.19
C SER A 295 44.78 16.63 21.99
N PHE A 296 43.89 16.51 21.00
CA PHE A 296 42.83 17.48 20.73
C PHE A 296 41.46 16.87 21.02
N THR A 297 40.52 17.70 21.44
CA THR A 297 39.13 17.31 21.69
C THR A 297 38.28 17.41 20.41
N THR A 298 37.16 16.68 20.38
CA THR A 298 36.19 16.78 19.27
C THR A 298 35.62 18.19 19.12
N GLU A 299 35.60 18.99 20.19
CA GLU A 299 35.10 20.35 20.19
C GLU A 299 36.12 21.35 19.64
N GLU A 300 37.41 21.11 19.84
CA GLU A 300 38.50 21.84 19.19
C GLU A 300 38.55 21.55 17.68
N LEU A 301 38.43 20.28 17.29
CA LEU A 301 38.35 19.90 15.87
C LEU A 301 37.14 20.55 15.18
N ARG A 302 35.99 20.64 15.87
CA ARG A 302 34.80 21.32 15.36
C ARG A 302 35.03 22.82 15.15
N LYS A 303 35.68 23.49 16.11
CA LYS A 303 35.99 24.92 16.04
C LYS A 303 36.96 25.21 14.89
N GLU A 304 38.00 24.40 14.76
CA GLU A 304 39.02 24.56 13.71
C GLU A 304 38.47 24.26 12.31
N ALA A 305 37.60 23.25 12.16
CA ALA A 305 36.94 22.92 10.89
C ALA A 305 35.80 23.89 10.49
N GLY A 306 35.34 24.74 11.43
CA GLY A 306 34.23 25.67 11.20
C GLY A 306 32.93 24.98 10.76
N CYS A 307 32.62 23.80 11.33
CA CYS A 307 31.43 23.02 10.97
C CYS A 307 30.52 22.74 12.17
N SER A 308 29.29 22.30 11.91
CA SER A 308 28.37 21.84 12.96
C SER A 308 28.80 20.48 13.50
N ARG A 309 28.37 20.16 14.73
CA ARG A 309 28.62 18.85 15.37
C ARG A 309 28.09 17.70 14.50
N ASP A 310 26.88 17.83 13.96
CA ASP A 310 26.29 16.85 13.03
C ASP A 310 27.13 16.61 11.78
N THR A 311 27.69 17.68 11.20
CA THR A 311 28.53 17.57 10.00
C THR A 311 29.82 16.83 10.32
N LEU A 312 30.38 17.07 11.50
CA LEU A 312 31.58 16.37 11.99
C LEU A 312 31.31 14.87 12.18
N TYR A 313 30.20 14.49 12.83
CA TYR A 313 29.86 13.08 13.06
C TYR A 313 29.55 12.30 11.78
N LYS A 314 28.90 12.96 10.79
CA LYS A 314 28.63 12.39 9.45
C LYS A 314 29.89 12.08 8.65
N HIS A 315 30.99 12.80 8.92
CA HIS A 315 32.31 12.61 8.30
C HIS A 315 33.33 12.02 9.28
N GLY A 316 32.85 11.15 10.19
CA GLY A 316 33.65 10.47 11.20
C GLY A 316 34.72 9.54 10.65
N ASP A 317 34.57 9.10 9.41
CA ASP A 317 35.54 8.28 8.67
C ASP A 317 36.90 8.97 8.52
N ILE A 318 36.95 10.30 8.51
CA ILE A 318 38.18 11.07 8.30
C ILE A 318 39.00 11.23 9.59
N TRP A 319 38.33 11.39 10.73
CA TRP A 319 38.98 11.87 11.95
C TRP A 319 38.90 10.90 13.15
N ARG A 320 37.95 9.96 13.19
CA ARG A 320 37.80 9.06 14.35
C ARG A 320 39.02 8.19 14.59
N ALA A 321 39.60 7.62 13.52
CA ALA A 321 40.75 6.73 13.65
C ALA A 321 41.98 7.44 14.27
N GLU A 322 42.25 8.69 13.88
CA GLU A 322 43.36 9.48 14.42
C GLU A 322 43.04 10.02 15.82
N TYR A 323 41.78 10.37 16.08
CA TYR A 323 41.30 10.76 17.40
C TYR A 323 41.43 9.62 18.42
N ASP A 324 40.99 8.41 18.08
CA ASP A 324 41.05 7.23 18.95
C ASP A 324 42.51 6.83 19.24
N ARG A 325 43.37 6.85 18.21
CA ARG A 325 44.82 6.62 18.34
C ARG A 325 45.48 7.60 19.34
N ARG A 326 45.11 8.88 19.29
CA ARG A 326 45.67 9.90 20.20
C ARG A 326 45.03 9.89 21.59
N LYS A 327 43.78 9.46 21.69
CA LYS A 327 43.08 9.33 22.98
C LYS A 327 43.68 8.21 23.83
N GLU A 328 44.08 7.08 23.24
CA GLU A 328 44.81 6.02 23.96
C GLU A 328 46.13 6.51 24.58
N ILE A 329 46.81 7.47 23.93
CA ILE A 329 48.04 8.07 24.45
C ILE A 329 47.75 9.00 25.65
N ALA A 330 46.60 9.67 25.67
CA ALA A 330 46.22 10.64 26.70
C ALA A 330 45.46 10.04 27.92
N GLN A 331 44.85 8.85 27.78
CA GLN A 331 44.06 8.20 28.83
C GLN A 331 44.91 7.73 30.03
N ASN A 332 46.24 7.64 29.89
CA ASN A 332 47.15 7.32 31.00
C ASN A 332 47.26 8.44 32.07
N ASP A 333 46.79 9.66 31.79
CA ASP A 333 46.93 10.81 32.71
C ASP A 333 45.63 11.20 33.45
N TYR A 334 44.45 10.65 33.10
CA TYR A 334 43.14 11.23 33.50
C TYR A 334 42.32 10.39 34.51
N ASP A 335 42.67 9.14 34.78
CA ASP A 335 41.91 8.26 35.68
C ASP A 335 42.06 8.60 37.18
N ASP A 336 43.05 9.41 37.57
CA ASP A 336 43.27 9.81 38.97
C ASP A 336 42.33 10.94 39.47
N LEU A 337 41.62 11.65 38.58
CA LEU A 337 40.84 12.85 38.95
C LEU A 337 39.32 12.63 38.99
N ALA A 338 38.79 11.56 38.41
CA ALA A 338 37.34 11.37 38.22
C ALA A 338 36.62 10.63 39.38
N GLN A 339 37.35 9.96 40.27
CA GLN A 339 36.74 9.17 41.36
C GLN A 339 36.10 10.02 42.48
N GLY A 340 36.39 11.32 42.56
CA GLY A 340 35.86 12.19 43.63
C GLY A 340 34.50 12.82 43.36
N PHE A 341 34.03 12.88 42.10
CA PHE A 341 32.95 13.81 41.72
C PHE A 341 31.54 13.20 41.70
N PHE A 342 31.39 11.88 41.54
CA PHE A 342 30.08 11.23 41.39
C PHE A 342 29.45 10.69 42.68
N ALA A 343 30.03 10.98 43.85
CA ALA A 343 29.49 10.56 45.14
C ALA A 343 28.37 11.48 45.70
N ILE A 344 28.00 12.54 44.99
CA ILE A 344 27.08 13.57 45.50
C ILE A 344 26.10 13.93 44.39
N CYS A 345 24.92 13.30 44.39
CA CYS A 345 23.63 13.84 43.92
C CYS A 345 22.65 12.70 43.59
N THR A 346 21.83 12.34 44.57
CA THR A 346 20.48 11.77 44.38
C THR A 346 19.49 12.80 44.88
N ASP A 347 18.40 13.06 44.16
CA ASP A 347 17.06 13.31 44.76
C ASP A 347 15.96 13.43 43.68
N GLU A 348 14.76 13.00 44.11
CA GLU A 348 13.50 12.72 43.41
C GLU A 348 12.61 13.96 43.19
N TYR A 349 11.60 13.90 42.30
CA TYR A 349 10.38 14.74 42.41
C TYR A 349 9.13 14.14 41.72
N ASN A 350 7.97 14.31 42.38
CA ASN A 350 6.68 13.64 42.19
C ASN A 350 5.61 14.40 41.36
N ASP A 351 4.63 13.60 40.89
CA ASP A 351 3.22 13.78 40.47
C ASP A 351 2.37 14.99 40.97
N VAL A 352 1.39 15.43 40.12
CA VAL A 352 0.02 15.91 40.52
C VAL A 352 -1.04 15.68 39.40
N VAL A 353 -2.26 15.31 39.83
CA VAL A 353 -3.47 14.88 39.08
C VAL A 353 -4.61 15.94 39.07
N GLY A 354 -5.39 16.04 37.97
CA GLY A 354 -6.88 16.15 38.00
C GLY A 354 -7.61 17.46 37.62
N ALA A 355 -8.60 17.39 36.69
CA ALA A 355 -9.97 17.97 36.77
C ALA A 355 -10.74 17.92 35.41
N GLY A 356 -11.99 17.42 35.40
CA GLY A 356 -12.89 17.36 34.22
C GLY A 356 -14.12 18.30 34.33
N SER A 357 -14.86 18.50 33.22
CA SER A 357 -16.07 19.37 33.17
C SER A 357 -17.29 18.73 32.47
N THR A 358 -18.47 19.20 32.89
CA THR A 358 -19.84 18.66 32.77
C THR A 358 -20.61 19.09 31.51
N GLN A 359 -21.57 18.26 31.08
CA GLN A 359 -22.48 18.42 29.90
C GLN A 359 -23.67 19.38 30.14
N THR A 360 -24.20 19.97 29.06
CA THR A 360 -25.50 20.70 29.00
C THR A 360 -26.38 20.17 27.85
N GLN A 361 -27.69 20.02 28.08
CA GLN A 361 -28.71 19.65 27.08
C GLN A 361 -29.54 20.88 26.64
N PRO A 362 -30.10 20.93 25.41
CA PRO A 362 -30.90 22.06 24.94
C PRO A 362 -32.43 21.85 25.11
N PRO A 363 -33.23 22.94 25.07
CA PRO A 363 -34.63 22.95 25.48
C PRO A 363 -35.66 22.70 24.36
N THR A 364 -36.79 22.15 24.78
CA THR A 364 -37.96 21.76 23.98
C THR A 364 -38.87 22.96 23.68
N THR A 365 -39.16 23.24 22.40
CA THR A 365 -40.19 24.21 21.98
C THR A 365 -41.52 23.55 21.67
N LEU A 366 -42.56 24.01 22.37
CA LEU A 366 -43.98 23.67 22.22
C LEU A 366 -44.64 24.50 21.10
N LEU A 367 -45.36 23.85 20.18
CA LEU A 367 -46.31 24.53 19.27
C LEU A 367 -47.57 23.66 19.05
N SER A 368 -48.72 24.17 19.48
CA SER A 368 -50.09 23.68 19.25
C SER A 368 -50.46 23.77 17.76
N LYS A 369 -50.91 22.72 17.08
CA LYS A 369 -52.19 21.99 17.11
C LYS A 369 -53.38 22.75 16.53
N ASN A 370 -53.34 22.97 15.21
CA ASN A 370 -54.45 22.71 14.30
C ASN A 370 -53.89 22.09 13.03
N MET A 371 -54.14 20.80 12.81
CA MET A 371 -53.57 20.07 11.69
C MET A 371 -54.65 19.63 10.70
N PRO A 372 -54.53 19.98 9.41
CA PRO A 372 -55.50 19.60 8.40
C PRO A 372 -55.50 18.08 8.15
N PRO A 373 -56.62 17.46 7.71
CA PRO A 373 -56.77 16.01 7.55
C PRO A 373 -55.69 15.36 6.68
N GLY A 374 -55.28 16.03 5.59
CA GLY A 374 -54.19 15.56 4.73
C GLY A 374 -52.83 15.51 5.44
N ARG A 375 -52.57 16.42 6.38
CA ARG A 375 -51.34 16.42 7.20
C ARG A 375 -51.37 15.35 8.28
N LEU A 376 -52.55 14.97 8.78
CA LEU A 376 -52.72 13.81 9.67
C LEU A 376 -52.47 12.51 8.92
N ALA A 377 -53.01 12.36 7.70
CA ALA A 377 -52.73 11.21 6.85
C ALA A 377 -51.24 11.11 6.50
N ALA A 378 -50.62 12.22 6.09
CA ALA A 378 -49.19 12.27 5.81
C ALA A 378 -48.34 11.95 7.05
N ARG A 379 -48.71 12.44 8.24
CA ARG A 379 -48.03 12.07 9.50
C ARG A 379 -48.23 10.60 9.85
N ARG A 380 -49.38 10.01 9.55
CA ARG A 380 -49.64 8.58 9.79
C ARG A 380 -48.79 7.70 8.88
N ILE A 381 -48.68 8.06 7.60
CA ILE A 381 -47.80 7.40 6.63
C ILE A 381 -46.32 7.59 7.04
N ALA A 382 -45.91 8.82 7.36
CA ALA A 382 -44.55 9.10 7.82
C ALA A 382 -44.22 8.37 9.13
N TYR A 383 -45.18 8.26 10.04
CA TYR A 383 -45.04 7.50 11.27
C TYR A 383 -44.94 5.99 10.99
N GLU A 384 -45.76 5.44 10.10
CA GLU A 384 -45.65 4.03 9.70
C GLU A 384 -44.31 3.72 9.00
N MET A 385 -43.85 4.62 8.12
CA MET A 385 -42.52 4.52 7.52
C MET A 385 -41.40 4.63 8.56
N SER A 386 -41.53 5.56 9.51
CA SER A 386 -40.59 5.70 10.63
C SER A 386 -40.59 4.47 11.53
N MET A 387 -41.75 3.83 11.75
CA MET A 387 -41.87 2.62 12.55
C MET A 387 -41.31 1.40 11.83
N ARG A 388 -41.38 1.35 10.49
CA ARG A 388 -40.66 0.34 9.68
C ARG A 388 -39.16 0.57 9.79
N ALA A 389 -38.70 1.79 9.54
CA ALA A 389 -37.29 2.16 9.68
C ALA A 389 -36.75 1.87 11.09
N TYR A 390 -37.53 2.12 12.13
CA TYR A 390 -37.15 1.81 13.52
C TYR A 390 -37.09 0.30 13.79
N ARG A 391 -38.00 -0.49 13.21
CA ARG A 391 -37.93 -1.97 13.30
C ARG A 391 -36.71 -2.50 12.56
N ASP A 392 -36.43 -1.97 11.38
CA ASP A 392 -35.26 -2.35 10.57
C ASP A 392 -33.96 -1.97 11.30
N GLN A 393 -33.91 -0.78 11.91
CA GLN A 393 -32.78 -0.35 12.74
C GLN A 393 -32.61 -1.24 13.98
N ARG A 394 -33.71 -1.62 14.64
CA ARG A 394 -33.66 -2.53 15.80
C ARG A 394 -33.25 -3.95 15.39
N GLN A 395 -33.63 -4.41 14.20
CA GLN A 395 -33.23 -5.70 13.64
C GLN A 395 -31.74 -5.68 13.26
N ALA A 396 -31.26 -4.58 12.66
CA ALA A 396 -29.86 -4.34 12.34
C ALA A 396 -28.99 -4.28 13.61
N GLN A 397 -29.46 -3.60 14.66
CA GLN A 397 -28.77 -3.59 15.96
C GLN A 397 -28.70 -4.99 16.59
N LYS A 398 -29.80 -5.76 16.58
CA LYS A 398 -29.80 -7.14 17.09
C LYS A 398 -28.86 -8.07 16.32
N THR A 399 -28.77 -7.90 15.01
CA THR A 399 -27.86 -8.70 14.17
C THR A 399 -26.40 -8.28 14.36
N ALA A 400 -26.12 -6.98 14.53
CA ALA A 400 -24.81 -6.47 14.88
C ALA A 400 -24.34 -6.97 16.25
N VAL A 401 -25.20 -6.91 17.28
CA VAL A 401 -24.89 -7.44 18.62
C VAL A 401 -24.58 -8.93 18.58
N ARG A 402 -25.40 -9.74 17.87
CA ARG A 402 -25.12 -11.19 17.72
C ARG A 402 -23.82 -11.48 16.96
N SER A 403 -23.51 -10.68 15.94
CA SER A 403 -22.26 -10.82 15.20
C SER A 403 -21.06 -10.43 16.05
N GLN A 404 -21.22 -9.41 16.90
CA GLN A 404 -20.21 -8.99 17.85
C GLN A 404 -19.99 -10.09 18.90
N GLU A 405 -21.03 -10.55 19.58
CA GLU A 405 -20.98 -11.65 20.55
C GLU A 405 -20.28 -12.90 19.98
N ALA A 406 -20.56 -13.26 18.72
CA ALA A 406 -19.90 -14.40 18.05
C ALA A 406 -18.41 -14.14 17.74
N SER A 407 -18.04 -12.90 17.43
CA SER A 407 -16.62 -12.52 17.24
C SER A 407 -15.86 -12.49 18.56
N GLU A 408 -16.51 -12.04 19.64
CA GLU A 408 -15.96 -12.01 20.99
C GLU A 408 -15.72 -13.43 21.51
N SER A 409 -16.68 -14.36 21.32
CA SER A 409 -16.50 -15.76 21.70
C SER A 409 -15.38 -16.44 20.91
N THR A 410 -15.30 -16.20 19.60
CA THR A 410 -14.23 -16.77 18.75
C THR A 410 -12.86 -16.23 19.15
N TRP A 411 -12.78 -14.95 19.52
CA TRP A 411 -11.54 -14.35 20.02
C TRP A 411 -11.11 -14.98 21.35
N LEU A 412 -12.06 -15.15 22.28
CA LEU A 412 -11.81 -15.74 23.60
C LEU A 412 -11.34 -17.20 23.51
N ASP A 413 -11.98 -18.01 22.67
CA ASP A 413 -11.61 -19.42 22.47
C ASP A 413 -10.17 -19.54 21.95
N GLU A 414 -9.81 -18.69 20.99
CA GLU A 414 -8.49 -18.72 20.35
C GLU A 414 -7.39 -18.19 21.25
N VAL A 415 -7.65 -17.13 22.02
CA VAL A 415 -6.71 -16.62 23.03
C VAL A 415 -6.52 -17.62 24.16
N THR A 416 -7.59 -18.27 24.63
CA THR A 416 -7.50 -19.33 25.64
C THR A 416 -6.62 -20.47 25.14
N ARG A 417 -6.88 -20.98 23.93
CA ARG A 417 -6.07 -22.03 23.28
C ARG A 417 -4.58 -21.67 23.17
N LEU A 418 -4.27 -20.40 22.85
CA LEU A 418 -2.91 -19.92 22.70
C LEU A 418 -2.21 -19.62 24.04
N THR A 419 -2.97 -19.49 25.13
CA THR A 419 -2.44 -19.19 26.48
C THR A 419 -2.50 -20.38 27.43
N GLU A 420 -3.05 -21.52 26.99
CA GLU A 420 -3.14 -22.78 27.75
C GLU A 420 -1.77 -23.34 28.17
N THR A 421 -0.74 -23.15 27.36
CA THR A 421 0.61 -23.66 27.66
C THR A 421 1.38 -22.70 28.57
N GLU A 422 2.05 -23.23 29.59
CA GLU A 422 2.88 -22.40 30.47
C GLU A 422 4.12 -21.84 29.74
N PRO A 423 4.42 -20.52 29.87
CA PRO A 423 5.58 -19.89 29.25
C PRO A 423 6.95 -20.53 29.56
N SER A 424 7.06 -21.21 30.71
CA SER A 424 8.27 -21.90 31.19
C SER A 424 8.63 -23.16 30.40
N THR A 425 7.68 -23.73 29.66
CA THR A 425 7.84 -25.00 28.94
C THR A 425 8.14 -24.81 27.45
N LEU A 426 8.04 -23.57 26.95
CA LEU A 426 8.16 -23.24 25.54
C LEU A 426 9.62 -22.95 25.15
N SER A 427 10.03 -23.35 23.95
CA SER A 427 11.33 -23.00 23.40
C SER A 427 11.41 -21.51 23.04
N ILE A 428 12.63 -20.96 22.95
CA ILE A 428 12.87 -19.55 22.58
C ILE A 428 12.23 -19.20 21.22
N HIS A 429 12.17 -20.16 20.28
CA HIS A 429 11.57 -19.92 18.98
C HIS A 429 10.03 -19.84 19.07
N GLU A 430 9.43 -20.72 19.86
CA GLU A 430 7.98 -20.73 20.12
C GLU A 430 7.53 -19.48 20.87
N ILE A 431 8.31 -19.02 21.86
CA ILE A 431 8.03 -17.78 22.60
C ILE A 431 8.03 -16.57 21.64
N LYS A 432 9.00 -16.48 20.72
CA LYS A 432 9.05 -15.39 19.73
C LYS A 432 7.87 -15.43 18.77
N ALA A 433 7.47 -16.62 18.30
CA ALA A 433 6.32 -16.77 17.42
C ALA A 433 5.01 -16.41 18.14
N LEU A 434 4.83 -16.88 19.38
CA LEU A 434 3.66 -16.63 20.20
C LEU A 434 3.51 -15.14 20.54
N LEU A 435 4.61 -14.44 20.83
CA LEU A 435 4.60 -12.99 21.07
C LEU A 435 4.07 -12.19 19.87
N VAL A 436 4.40 -12.60 18.64
CA VAL A 436 3.91 -11.94 17.42
C VAL A 436 2.42 -12.19 17.24
N VAL A 437 1.98 -13.44 17.45
CA VAL A 437 0.55 -13.81 17.33
C VAL A 437 -0.28 -13.10 18.38
N LEU A 438 0.09 -13.17 19.67
CA LEU A 438 -0.66 -12.55 20.76
C LEU A 438 -0.68 -11.02 20.68
N ALA A 439 0.35 -10.37 20.11
CA ALA A 439 0.33 -8.93 19.84
C ALA A 439 -0.75 -8.53 18.83
N ALA A 440 -1.06 -9.40 17.85
CA ALA A 440 -2.16 -9.16 16.91
C ALA A 440 -3.53 -9.31 17.59
N TYR A 441 -3.70 -10.30 18.47
CA TYR A 441 -4.93 -10.47 19.26
C TYR A 441 -5.13 -9.36 20.29
N LEU A 442 -4.06 -8.79 20.85
CA LEU A 442 -4.11 -7.65 21.76
C LEU A 442 -4.70 -6.40 21.09
N ALA A 443 -4.40 -6.18 19.80
CA ALA A 443 -4.95 -5.05 19.04
C ALA A 443 -6.44 -5.22 18.69
N THR A 444 -6.97 -6.44 18.74
CA THR A 444 -8.36 -6.79 18.42
C THR A 444 -9.16 -7.23 19.65
N ALA A 445 -8.65 -6.97 20.86
CA ALA A 445 -9.28 -7.38 22.10
C ALA A 445 -10.70 -6.77 22.22
N PRO A 446 -11.72 -7.57 22.54
CA PRO A 446 -13.10 -7.11 22.55
C PRO A 446 -13.46 -6.24 23.76
N THR A 447 -12.78 -6.46 24.89
CA THR A 447 -12.97 -5.71 26.12
C THR A 447 -11.62 -5.30 26.73
N TYR A 448 -11.66 -4.30 27.60
CA TYR A 448 -10.50 -3.82 28.32
C TYR A 448 -9.93 -4.88 29.30
N GLU A 449 -10.80 -5.71 29.88
CA GLU A 449 -10.40 -6.83 30.74
C GLU A 449 -9.60 -7.88 29.94
N CYS A 450 -10.12 -8.28 28.77
CA CYS A 450 -9.43 -9.19 27.85
C CYS A 450 -8.06 -8.66 27.40
N GLN A 451 -7.96 -7.35 27.16
CA GLN A 451 -6.70 -6.70 26.83
C GLN A 451 -5.70 -6.78 27.99
N THR A 452 -6.17 -6.50 29.21
CA THR A 452 -5.33 -6.50 30.41
C THR A 452 -4.81 -7.90 30.73
N ASP A 453 -5.67 -8.91 30.68
CA ASP A 453 -5.30 -10.31 30.93
C ASP A 453 -4.27 -10.82 29.92
N LEU A 454 -4.48 -10.52 28.63
CA LEU A 454 -3.56 -10.89 27.57
C LEU A 454 -2.20 -10.17 27.71
N GLN A 455 -2.21 -8.90 28.14
CA GLN A 455 -1.00 -8.11 28.36
C GLN A 455 -0.17 -8.63 29.54
N VAL A 456 -0.81 -9.16 30.60
CA VAL A 456 -0.12 -9.83 31.70
C VAL A 456 0.60 -11.08 31.18
N TYR A 457 -0.06 -11.89 30.35
CA TYR A 457 0.54 -13.10 29.78
C TYR A 457 1.70 -12.77 28.82
N ILE A 458 1.54 -11.78 27.93
CA ILE A 458 2.60 -11.29 27.03
C ILE A 458 3.81 -10.78 27.83
N SER A 459 3.59 -10.11 28.96
CA SER A 459 4.68 -9.60 29.80
C SER A 459 5.49 -10.76 30.39
N ARG A 460 4.83 -11.83 30.85
CA ARG A 460 5.51 -13.06 31.33
C ARG A 460 6.35 -13.72 30.22
N LEU A 461 5.86 -13.77 28.98
CA LEU A 461 6.62 -14.29 27.84
C LEU A 461 7.86 -13.45 27.53
N LYS A 462 7.77 -12.12 27.64
CA LYS A 462 8.91 -11.20 27.45
C LYS A 462 9.95 -11.36 28.55
N GLU A 463 9.53 -11.54 29.79
CA GLU A 463 10.43 -11.81 30.92
C GLU A 463 11.17 -13.14 30.74
N GLN A 464 10.49 -14.20 30.30
CA GLN A 464 11.14 -15.50 30.01
C GLN A 464 12.12 -15.39 28.83
N LEU A 465 11.75 -14.66 27.77
CA LEU A 465 12.66 -14.42 26.65
C LEU A 465 13.91 -13.64 27.08
N ALA A 466 13.75 -12.64 27.95
CA ALA A 466 14.86 -11.87 28.51
C ALA A 466 15.73 -12.71 29.46
N ALA A 467 15.13 -13.57 30.28
CA ALA A 467 15.84 -14.50 31.17
C ALA A 467 16.65 -15.54 30.37
N ALA A 468 16.10 -16.07 29.28
CA ALA A 468 16.80 -17.00 28.39
C ALA A 468 17.97 -16.34 27.64
N ALA A 469 17.89 -15.03 27.35
CA ALA A 469 18.96 -14.28 26.70
C ALA A 469 20.14 -13.91 27.62
N LEU A 470 19.92 -13.85 28.94
CA LEU A 470 20.93 -13.44 29.93
C LEU A 470 21.68 -14.62 30.58
N GLY A 471 21.34 -15.88 30.27
CA GLY A 471 21.94 -17.07 30.88
C GLY A 471 21.50 -17.31 32.33
N PRO A 472 21.79 -18.48 32.94
CA PRO A 472 21.32 -18.81 34.28
C PRO A 472 21.91 -17.84 35.32
N ARG A 473 21.06 -17.29 36.20
CA ARG A 473 21.51 -16.43 37.30
C ARG A 473 22.48 -17.22 38.20
N PRO A 474 23.64 -16.65 38.59
CA PRO A 474 24.51 -17.29 39.56
C PRO A 474 23.75 -17.46 40.87
N ILE A 475 23.73 -18.69 41.38
CA ILE A 475 23.20 -19.03 42.69
C ILE A 475 24.04 -18.27 43.72
N ALA A 476 23.45 -17.27 44.37
CA ALA A 476 24.05 -16.68 45.56
C ALA A 476 24.07 -17.75 46.65
N ARG A 477 25.26 -18.21 47.06
CA ARG A 477 25.39 -19.01 48.28
C ARG A 477 25.01 -18.12 49.48
N PRO A 478 24.16 -18.59 50.40
CA PRO A 478 23.90 -17.87 51.64
C PRO A 478 25.15 -17.90 52.54
N PRO A 479 25.27 -16.95 53.48
CA PRO A 479 26.45 -16.75 54.33
C PRO A 479 26.78 -17.94 55.24
#